data_AF-A0A932FD04-F1
#
_entry.id   AF-A0A932FD04-F1
#
_cell.length_a   1.000
_cell.length_b   1.000
_cell.length_c   1.000
_cell.angle_alpha   90.00
_cell.angle_beta   90.00
_cell.angle_gamma   90.00
#
_symmetry.space_group_name_H-M   'P 1'
#
loop_
_entity.id
_entity.type
_entity.pdbx_description
1 polymer ?
#
loop_
_entity_poly.entity_id
_entity_poly.type
_entity_poly.pdbx_seq_one_letter_code
_entity_poly.pdbx_strand_id
1 'polypeptide(L)'
;MKHLSGVDSAFLHLESPEMPMHIGSLNVLDLPEGYNGDFFEDTKLMLAQRLHLADVFTRKLALMPLDISNPVWVEDEDIDLDYHVRHVTLPKPGTNRQLQQYVARLHSSLLDRSRPLWELFVIESA
;
A
#
# COMPACT_ATOMS: atom_id res chain seq x y z
N MET A 1 -8.95 -19.37 -4.28
CA MET A 1 -9.85 -18.26 -4.67
C MET A 1 -10.89 -18.09 -3.58
N LYS A 2 -11.21 -16.86 -3.19
CA LYS A 2 -12.18 -16.54 -2.13
C LYS A 2 -13.07 -15.40 -2.60
N HIS A 3 -14.39 -15.55 -2.50
CA HIS A 3 -15.32 -14.47 -2.84
C HIS A 3 -15.17 -13.29 -1.87
N LEU A 4 -15.35 -12.07 -2.40
CA LEU A 4 -15.50 -10.87 -1.60
C LEU A 4 -16.70 -10.99 -0.67
N SER A 5 -16.58 -10.47 0.55
CA SER A 5 -17.76 -10.25 1.37
C SER A 5 -18.64 -9.16 0.72
N GLY A 6 -19.90 -9.06 1.14
CA GLY A 6 -20.79 -8.00 0.65
C GLY A 6 -20.26 -6.59 0.94
N VAL A 7 -19.60 -6.42 2.08
CA VAL A 7 -19.00 -5.13 2.49
C VAL A 7 -17.77 -4.83 1.63
N ASP A 8 -16.85 -5.79 1.46
CA ASP A 8 -15.65 -5.58 0.62
C ASP A 8 -16.04 -5.25 -0.82
N SER A 9 -17.06 -5.93 -1.34
CA SER A 9 -17.60 -5.64 -2.67
C SER A 9 -18.18 -4.22 -2.75
N ALA A 10 -18.91 -3.75 -1.75
CA ALA A 10 -19.46 -2.41 -1.74
C ALA A 10 -18.36 -1.33 -1.81
N PHE A 11 -17.24 -1.52 -1.12
CA PHE A 11 -16.08 -0.60 -1.22
C PHE A 11 -15.56 -0.50 -2.65
N LEU A 12 -15.44 -1.62 -3.37
CA LEU A 12 -14.96 -1.61 -4.76
C LEU A 12 -15.93 -0.96 -5.75
N HIS A 13 -17.24 -1.11 -5.52
CA HIS A 13 -18.28 -0.56 -6.42
C HIS A 13 -18.55 0.93 -6.17
N LEU A 14 -18.38 1.40 -4.93
CA LEU A 14 -18.57 2.80 -4.58
C LEU A 14 -17.33 3.65 -4.91
N GLU A 15 -16.15 3.03 -5.03
CA GLU A 15 -14.92 3.74 -5.37
C GLU A 15 -15.01 4.47 -6.70
N SER A 16 -14.57 5.73 -6.71
CA SER A 16 -14.36 6.53 -7.92
C SER A 16 -13.03 7.29 -7.82
N PRO A 17 -12.52 7.89 -8.91
CA PRO A 17 -11.33 8.74 -8.85
C PRO A 17 -11.46 9.91 -7.86
N GLU A 18 -12.68 10.41 -7.61
CA GLU A 18 -12.98 11.47 -6.66
C GLU A 18 -13.23 10.95 -5.23
N MET A 19 -13.49 9.65 -5.07
CA MET A 19 -13.74 8.99 -3.79
C MET A 19 -12.99 7.65 -3.73
N PRO A 20 -11.65 7.66 -3.56
CA PRO A 20 -10.89 6.46 -3.25
C PRO A 20 -11.41 5.79 -1.97
N MET A 21 -11.52 4.46 -1.98
CA MET A 21 -12.10 3.70 -0.86
C MET A 21 -11.03 2.95 -0.05
N HIS A 22 -9.76 3.33 -0.17
CA HIS A 22 -8.68 2.78 0.63
C HIS A 22 -8.48 3.57 1.93
N ILE A 23 -7.95 2.89 2.96
CA ILE A 23 -7.53 3.54 4.20
C ILE A 23 -6.02 3.80 4.18
N GLY A 24 -5.57 4.79 4.94
CA GLY A 24 -4.16 5.13 5.09
C GLY A 24 -3.81 5.37 6.55
N SER A 25 -2.52 5.20 6.88
CA SER A 25 -1.96 5.54 8.19
C SER A 25 -0.62 6.25 7.97
N LEU A 26 -0.43 7.37 8.69
CA LEU A 26 0.85 8.07 8.76
C LEU A 26 1.45 7.84 10.15
N ASN A 27 2.62 7.20 10.20
CA ASN A 27 3.34 6.94 11.43
C ASN A 27 4.64 7.75 11.41
N VAL A 28 4.81 8.64 12.38
CA VAL A 28 6.04 9.42 12.57
C VAL A 28 6.87 8.71 13.62
N LEU A 29 8.10 8.36 13.26
CA LEU A 29 8.98 7.52 14.07
C LEU A 29 10.34 8.22 14.22
N ASP A 30 10.93 8.07 15.39
CA ASP A 30 12.34 8.35 15.60
C ASP A 30 13.15 7.08 15.35
N LEU A 31 14.33 7.22 14.73
CA LEU A 31 15.25 6.09 14.59
C LEU A 31 15.80 5.69 15.96
N PRO A 32 16.02 4.38 16.21
CA PRO A 32 16.63 3.93 17.45
C PRO A 32 17.99 4.58 17.71
N GLU A 33 18.36 4.76 18.97
CA GLU A 33 19.68 5.29 19.34
C GLU A 33 20.79 4.41 18.76
N GLY A 34 21.77 5.03 18.10
CA GLY A 34 22.90 4.33 17.47
C GLY A 34 22.57 3.60 16.16
N TYR A 35 21.37 3.79 15.60
CA TYR A 35 21.02 3.25 14.30
C TYR A 35 21.87 3.89 13.18
N ASN A 36 22.54 3.06 12.38
CA ASN A 36 23.41 3.46 11.27
C ASN A 36 23.11 2.68 9.98
N GLY A 37 21.93 2.07 9.88
CA GLY A 37 21.49 1.29 8.72
C GLY A 37 20.75 2.14 7.68
N ASP A 38 20.24 1.46 6.67
CA ASP A 38 19.27 2.01 5.70
C ASP A 38 17.87 1.57 6.12
N PHE A 39 17.09 2.51 6.67
CA PHE A 39 15.79 2.18 7.25
C PHE A 39 14.79 1.71 6.20
N PHE A 40 14.94 2.16 4.95
CA PHE A 40 14.12 1.71 3.84
C PHE A 40 14.42 0.24 3.49
N GLU A 41 15.69 -0.10 3.29
CA GLU A 41 16.09 -1.48 2.97
C GLU A 41 15.78 -2.45 4.12
N ASP A 42 16.00 -2.03 5.38
CA ASP A 42 15.67 -2.83 6.56
C ASP A 42 14.15 -3.07 6.67
N THR A 43 13.34 -2.05 6.40
CA THR A 43 11.86 -2.17 6.37
C THR A 43 11.40 -3.12 5.27
N LYS A 44 11.97 -2.97 4.06
CA LYS A 44 11.65 -3.81 2.91
C LYS A 44 11.99 -5.28 3.20
N LEU A 45 13.17 -5.55 3.76
CA LEU A 45 13.60 -6.90 4.15
C LEU A 45 12.68 -7.50 5.24
N MET A 46 12.32 -6.70 6.24
CA MET A 46 11.43 -7.12 7.33
C MET A 46 10.05 -7.54 6.80
N LEU A 47 9.49 -6.77 5.87
CA LEU A 47 8.22 -7.07 5.21
C LEU A 47 8.32 -8.32 4.34
N ALA A 48 9.35 -8.42 3.49
CA ALA A 48 9.57 -9.56 2.59
C ALA A 48 9.49 -10.91 3.33
N GLN A 49 10.10 -10.97 4.52
CA GLN A 49 10.12 -12.16 5.36
C GLN A 49 8.76 -12.51 5.99
N ARG A 50 7.79 -11.59 5.99
CA ARG A 50 6.55 -11.67 6.79
C ARG A 50 5.27 -11.50 5.98
N LEU A 51 5.33 -11.23 4.67
CA LEU A 51 4.13 -11.06 3.83
C LEU A 51 3.17 -12.25 3.97
N HIS A 52 3.71 -13.46 4.01
CA HIS A 52 2.96 -14.72 4.16
C HIS A 52 2.13 -14.83 5.45
N LEU A 53 2.35 -13.95 6.43
CA LEU A 53 1.63 -13.97 7.70
C LEU A 53 0.23 -13.34 7.61
N ALA A 54 -0.05 -12.57 6.56
CA ALA A 54 -1.36 -11.95 6.37
C ALA A 54 -1.78 -11.91 4.89
N ASP A 55 -2.97 -12.48 4.63
CA ASP A 55 -3.59 -12.57 3.31
C ASP A 55 -3.66 -11.23 2.54
N VAL A 56 -3.74 -10.10 3.24
CA VAL A 56 -3.81 -8.76 2.62
C VAL A 56 -2.57 -8.45 1.78
N PHE A 57 -1.42 -9.01 2.15
CA PHE A 57 -0.17 -8.77 1.46
C PHE A 57 0.02 -9.63 0.22
N THR A 58 -0.62 -10.80 0.19
CA THR A 58 -0.40 -11.81 -0.86
C THR A 58 -1.58 -11.94 -1.81
N ARG A 59 -2.73 -11.33 -1.52
CA ARG A 59 -3.92 -11.46 -2.37
C ARG A 59 -4.19 -10.25 -3.23
N LYS A 60 -4.58 -10.50 -4.48
CA LYS A 60 -5.09 -9.51 -5.42
C LYS A 60 -6.51 -9.83 -5.90
N LEU A 61 -7.13 -8.86 -6.53
CA LEU A 61 -8.43 -9.03 -7.18
C LEU A 61 -8.24 -9.73 -8.53
N ALA A 62 -9.04 -10.76 -8.79
CA ALA A 62 -9.22 -11.34 -10.11
C ALA A 62 -10.63 -11.02 -10.61
N LEU A 63 -10.71 -10.36 -11.77
CA LEU A 63 -11.98 -10.10 -12.45
C LEU A 63 -12.56 -11.42 -12.99
N MET A 64 -13.89 -11.53 -12.93
CA MET A 64 -14.58 -12.69 -13.46
C MET A 64 -14.83 -12.51 -14.96
N PRO A 65 -14.71 -13.58 -15.77
CA PRO A 65 -14.96 -13.49 -17.20
C PRO A 65 -16.34 -12.91 -17.49
N LEU A 66 -16.41 -11.93 -18.40
CA LEU A 66 -17.64 -11.25 -18.80
C LEU A 66 -18.38 -10.53 -17.66
N ASP A 67 -17.68 -10.20 -16.56
CA ASP A 67 -18.24 -9.50 -15.38
C ASP A 67 -19.49 -10.20 -14.79
N ILE A 68 -19.58 -11.52 -14.91
CA ILE A 68 -20.75 -12.31 -14.47
C ILE A 68 -20.94 -12.33 -12.95
N SER A 69 -19.93 -11.92 -12.18
CA SER A 69 -20.03 -11.75 -10.74
C SER A 69 -18.93 -10.80 -10.23
N ASN A 70 -19.01 -10.45 -8.94
CA ASN A 70 -18.00 -9.64 -8.28
C ASN A 70 -16.60 -10.28 -8.42
N PRO A 71 -15.53 -9.45 -8.42
CA PRO A 71 -14.17 -9.97 -8.36
C PRO A 71 -13.97 -10.92 -7.19
N VAL A 72 -12.98 -11.80 -7.31
CA VAL A 72 -12.60 -12.72 -6.24
C VAL A 72 -11.18 -12.43 -5.80
N TRP A 73 -10.88 -12.74 -4.55
CA TRP A 73 -9.51 -12.77 -4.07
C TRP A 73 -8.78 -14.02 -4.58
N VAL A 74 -7.61 -13.80 -5.15
CA VAL A 74 -6.66 -14.86 -5.55
C VAL A 74 -5.30 -14.56 -4.92
N GLU A 75 -4.53 -15.60 -4.64
CA GLU A 75 -3.13 -15.43 -4.24
C GLU A 75 -2.33 -14.91 -5.44
N ASP A 76 -1.39 -14.01 -5.16
CA ASP A 76 -0.38 -13.54 -6.09
C ASP A 76 0.94 -14.24 -5.74
N GLU A 77 1.46 -15.03 -6.68
CA GLU A 77 2.70 -15.79 -6.49
C GLU A 77 3.95 -14.96 -6.82
N ASP A 78 3.79 -13.79 -7.44
CA ASP A 78 4.89 -12.92 -7.89
C ASP A 78 4.71 -11.48 -7.38
N ILE A 79 4.86 -11.32 -6.06
CA ILE A 79 4.71 -10.02 -5.40
C ILE A 79 5.94 -9.15 -5.70
N ASP A 80 5.72 -8.12 -6.50
CA ASP A 80 6.69 -7.07 -6.81
C ASP A 80 6.87 -6.13 -5.61
N LEU A 81 7.82 -6.47 -4.73
CA LEU A 81 8.04 -5.71 -3.50
C LEU A 81 8.55 -4.28 -3.77
N ASP A 82 9.22 -4.04 -4.90
CA ASP A 82 9.67 -2.71 -5.32
C ASP A 82 8.50 -1.79 -5.70
N TYR A 83 7.41 -2.37 -6.24
CA TYR A 83 6.17 -1.63 -6.44
C TYR A 83 5.51 -1.25 -5.11
N HIS A 84 5.46 -2.18 -4.15
CA HIS A 84 4.70 -1.99 -2.92
C HIS A 84 5.45 -1.19 -1.84
N VAL A 85 6.79 -1.28 -1.79
CA VAL A 85 7.61 -0.60 -0.77
C VAL A 85 8.48 0.44 -1.47
N ARG A 86 8.14 1.72 -1.27
CA ARG A 86 8.78 2.84 -1.96
C ARG A 86 9.50 3.77 -1.00
N HIS A 87 10.64 4.28 -1.45
CA HIS A 87 11.41 5.28 -0.74
C HIS A 87 11.11 6.68 -1.29
N VAL A 88 10.93 7.66 -0.39
CA VAL A 88 10.68 9.05 -0.73
C VAL A 88 11.53 9.96 0.15
N THR A 89 12.28 10.85 -0.50
CA THR A 89 12.98 11.93 0.20
C THR A 89 12.22 13.24 0.00
N LEU A 90 11.78 13.87 1.09
CA LEU A 90 11.18 15.20 1.06
C LEU A 90 12.26 16.25 0.75
N PRO A 91 11.97 17.19 -0.17
CA PRO A 91 12.92 18.27 -0.45
C PRO A 91 13.08 19.16 0.78
N LYS A 92 14.30 19.69 0.97
CA LYS A 92 14.57 20.70 2.00
C LYS A 92 13.53 21.84 1.89
N PRO A 93 12.98 22.31 3.01
CA PRO A 93 13.40 22.06 4.39
C PRO A 93 12.78 20.82 5.10
N GLY A 94 12.05 19.93 4.43
CA GLY A 94 11.50 18.72 5.06
C GLY A 94 10.44 18.98 6.15
N THR A 95 9.68 20.07 6.03
CA THR A 95 8.70 20.48 7.04
C THR A 95 7.50 19.53 7.13
N ASN A 96 6.83 19.52 8.29
CA ASN A 96 5.56 18.81 8.47
C ASN A 96 4.50 19.20 7.43
N ARG A 97 4.50 20.44 6.93
CA ARG A 97 3.60 20.86 5.86
C ARG A 97 3.90 20.13 4.55
N GLN A 98 5.18 19.99 4.19
CA GLN A 98 5.59 19.24 3.00
C GLN A 98 5.24 17.75 3.13
N LEU A 99 5.44 17.17 4.31
CA LEU A 99 5.01 15.80 4.61
C LEU A 99 3.49 15.63 4.40
N GLN A 100 2.68 16.48 5.02
CA GLN A 100 1.22 16.43 4.91
C GLN A 100 0.74 16.60 3.46
N GLN A 101 1.33 17.52 2.70
CA GLN A 101 1.00 17.71 1.28
C GLN A 101 1.35 16.48 0.44
N TYR A 102 2.50 15.86 0.71
CA TYR A 102 2.90 14.65 0.01
C TYR A 102 1.97 13.48 0.33
N VAL A 103 1.68 13.24 1.61
CA VAL A 103 0.75 12.19 2.06
C VAL A 103 -0.66 12.42 1.51
N ALA A 104 -1.14 13.67 1.47
CA ALA A 104 -2.44 14.00 0.86
C ALA A 104 -2.50 13.60 -0.63
N ARG A 105 -1.41 13.81 -1.38
CA ARG A 105 -1.33 13.41 -2.79
C ARG A 105 -1.29 11.88 -2.95
N LEU A 106 -0.56 11.18 -2.08
CA LEU A 106 -0.57 9.71 -2.09
C LEU A 106 -1.98 9.17 -1.83
N HIS A 107 -2.63 9.67 -0.78
CA HIS A 107 -3.95 9.20 -0.37
C HIS A 107 -5.08 9.58 -1.35
N SER A 108 -4.86 10.56 -2.23
CA SER A 108 -5.82 10.88 -3.30
C SER A 108 -5.74 9.94 -4.51
N SER A 109 -4.74 9.06 -4.58
CA SER A 109 -4.53 8.19 -5.74
C SER A 109 -5.20 6.83 -5.55
N LEU A 110 -5.82 6.29 -6.59
CA LEU A 110 -6.36 4.93 -6.57
C LEU A 110 -5.23 3.90 -6.50
N LEU A 111 -5.49 2.78 -5.80
CA LEU A 111 -4.60 1.62 -5.84
C LEU A 111 -4.78 0.85 -7.15
N ASP A 112 -3.68 0.29 -7.66
CA ASP A 112 -3.70 -0.59 -8.83
C ASP A 112 -4.33 -1.95 -8.48
N ARG A 113 -5.54 -2.20 -9.00
CA ARG A 113 -6.29 -3.43 -8.75
C ARG A 113 -5.71 -4.69 -9.40
N SER A 114 -4.70 -4.56 -10.25
CA SER A 114 -3.99 -5.71 -10.84
C SER A 114 -2.99 -6.37 -9.87
N ARG A 115 -2.79 -5.77 -8.68
CA ARG A 115 -1.82 -6.17 -7.66
C ARG A 115 -2.50 -6.29 -6.28
N PRO A 116 -1.82 -6.84 -5.26
CA PRO A 116 -2.29 -6.74 -3.89
C PRO A 116 -2.57 -5.28 -3.49
N LEU A 117 -3.72 -5.01 -2.86
CA LEU A 117 -4.20 -3.64 -2.64
C LEU A 117 -3.55 -2.99 -1.41
N TRP A 118 -2.24 -2.80 -1.44
CA TRP A 118 -1.48 -2.11 -0.39
C TRP A 118 -0.25 -1.41 -0.95
N GLU A 119 0.18 -0.34 -0.30
CA GLU A 119 1.43 0.35 -0.58
C GLU A 119 2.03 0.82 0.75
N LEU A 120 3.36 0.85 0.85
CA LEU A 120 4.09 1.34 2.00
C LEU A 120 5.18 2.30 1.53
N PHE A 121 5.19 3.49 2.12
CA PHE A 121 6.16 4.53 1.80
C PHE A 121 7.03 4.81 3.02
N VAL A 122 8.33 4.64 2.87
CA VAL A 122 9.31 5.18 3.81
C VAL A 122 9.63 6.59 3.35
N ILE A 123 9.32 7.57 4.20
CA ILE A 123 9.48 8.99 3.89
C ILE A 123 10.53 9.57 4.84
N GLU A 124 11.61 10.10 4.27
CA GLU A 124 12.67 10.79 5.01
C GLU A 124 12.80 12.26 4.55
N SER A 125 13.58 13.05 5.28
CA SER A 125 13.97 14.41 4.86
C SER A 125 15.41 14.42 4.35
N ALA A 126 15.66 15.19 3.29
CA ALA A 126 17.01 15.49 2.78
C ALA A 126 17.86 16.38 3.72
#